data_AF-A0A0L1LIC5-F1
#
_entry.id   AF-A0A0L1LIC5-F1
#
_cell.length_a   1.000
_cell.length_b   1.000
_cell.length_c   1.000
_cell.angle_alpha   90.00
_cell.angle_beta   90.00
_cell.angle_gamma   90.00
#
_symmetry.space_group_name_H-M   'P 1'
#
loop_
_entity.id
_entity.type
_entity.pdbx_description
1 polymer ?
#
loop_
_entity_poly.entity_id
_entity_poly.type
_entity_poly.pdbx_seq_one_letter_code
_entity_poly.pdbx_strand_id
1 'polypeptide(L)' 'DTIDTSTVNLTATSTVAEGGTVVYTASVSAPVTGSPVVVTLSNGQIITIPVGASSGSVNFAAPNDALAGGSS' A
#
# COMPACT_ATOMS: atom_id res chain seq x y z
N ASP A 1 26.32 -6.78 12.78
CA ASP A 1 25.37 -6.20 11.82
C ASP A 1 24.49 -7.30 11.26
N THR A 2 23.24 -7.34 11.71
CA THR A 2 22.25 -8.31 11.28
C THR A 2 21.55 -7.69 10.08
N ILE A 3 21.84 -8.17 8.88
CA ILE A 3 21.07 -7.79 7.70
C ILE A 3 19.70 -8.44 7.87
N ASP A 4 18.76 -7.70 8.47
CA ASP A 4 17.35 -8.03 8.50
C ASP A 4 16.82 -7.87 7.07
N THR A 5 16.99 -8.91 6.25
CA THR A 5 16.32 -9.01 4.95
C THR A 5 14.84 -9.22 5.20
N SER A 6 14.13 -8.17 5.63
CA SER A 6 12.67 -8.18 5.67
C SER A 6 12.18 -8.11 4.24
N THR A 7 11.92 -9.27 3.65
CA THR A 7 11.28 -9.38 2.35
C THR A 7 9.89 -8.75 2.48
N VAL A 8 9.73 -7.54 1.92
CA VAL A 8 8.46 -6.82 1.91
C VAL A 8 7.67 -7.29 0.68
N ASN A 9 6.60 -8.03 0.91
CA ASN A 9 5.63 -8.36 -0.12
C ASN A 9 4.57 -7.26 -0.17
N LEU A 10 4.56 -6.50 -1.26
CA LEU A 10 3.51 -5.55 -1.56
C LEU A 10 2.56 -6.17 -2.59
N THR A 11 1.32 -6.42 -2.18
CA THR A 11 0.25 -6.85 -3.09
C THR A 11 -0.78 -5.75 -3.25
N ALA A 12 -1.20 -5.54 -4.50
CA ALA A 12 -2.28 -4.62 -4.86
C ALA A 12 -3.37 -5.42 -5.56
N THR A 13 -4.55 -5.51 -4.95
CA THR A 13 -5.71 -6.14 -5.59
C THR A 13 -6.28 -5.17 -6.62
N SER A 14 -5.81 -5.31 -7.88
CA SER A 14 -6.22 -4.47 -9.01
C SER A 14 -7.49 -5.00 -9.69
N THR A 15 -8.56 -5.18 -8.92
CA THR A 15 -9.88 -5.52 -9.49
C THR A 15 -10.84 -4.38 -9.24
N VAL A 16 -10.66 -3.28 -9.97
CA VAL A 16 -11.58 -2.15 -9.91
C VAL A 16 -12.02 -1.78 -11.32
N ALA A 17 -13.33 -1.81 -11.53
CA ALA A 17 -13.96 -1.00 -12.57
C ALA A 17 -13.70 0.49 -12.27
N GLU A 18 -13.87 1.37 -13.25
CA GLU A 18 -13.69 2.82 -13.12
C GLU A 18 -14.35 3.34 -11.83
N GLY A 19 -13.57 4.01 -10.96
CA GLY A 19 -14.03 4.50 -9.66
C GLY A 19 -14.01 3.51 -8.50
N GLY A 20 -13.41 2.33 -8.65
CA GLY A 20 -13.29 1.36 -7.56
C GLY A 20 -12.14 1.64 -6.58
N THR A 21 -12.15 0.94 -5.44
CA THR A 21 -11.13 1.05 -4.38
C THR A 21 -10.04 0.00 -4.57
N VAL A 22 -8.80 0.44 -4.77
CA VAL A 22 -7.61 -0.43 -4.75
C VAL A 22 -7.17 -0.62 -3.31
N VAL A 23 -7.05 -1.88 -2.88
CA VAL A 23 -6.49 -2.20 -1.57
C VAL A 23 -5.02 -2.56 -1.75
N TYR A 24 -4.15 -1.78 -1.13
CA TYR A 24 -2.72 -2.08 -1.04
C TYR A 24 -2.45 -2.72 0.31
N THR A 25 -1.86 -3.91 0.28
CA THR A 25 -1.46 -4.63 1.48
C THR A 25 0.05 -4.85 1.43
N ALA A 26 0.77 -4.28 2.38
CA ALA A 26 2.17 -4.58 2.60
C ALA A 26 2.29 -5.59 3.73
N SER A 27 3.00 -6.68 3.47
CA SER A 27 3.30 -7.71 4.46
C SER A 27 4.80 -7.95 4.52
N VAL A 28 5.31 -8.13 5.72
CA VAL A 28 6.71 -8.47 5.98
C VAL A 28 6.79 -9.92 6.45
N SER A 29 7.87 -10.63 6.07
CA SER A 29 8.10 -12.03 6.44
C SER A 29 8.29 -12.24 7.96
N ALA A 30 8.61 -11.18 8.70
CA ALA A 30 8.84 -11.21 10.14
C ALA A 30 8.18 -9.99 10.78
N PRO A 31 7.73 -10.08 12.05
CA PRO A 31 7.18 -8.92 12.74
C PRO A 31 8.22 -7.80 12.81
N VAL A 32 7.76 -6.57 12.59
CA VAL A 32 8.62 -5.39 12.64
C VAL A 32 9.19 -5.23 14.04
N THR A 33 10.51 -5.13 14.16
CA THR A 33 11.21 -4.90 15.42
C THR A 33 12.01 -3.59 15.36
N GLY A 34 12.14 -2.90 16.49
CA GLY A 34 12.92 -1.66 16.60
C GLY A 34 12.20 -0.40 16.10
N SER A 35 11.72 -0.35 14.86
CA SER A 35 11.09 0.85 14.29
C SER A 35 10.01 0.53 13.26
N PRO A 36 8.91 1.31 13.20
CA PRO A 36 7.81 1.06 12.27
C PRO A 36 8.30 1.11 10.83
N VAL A 37 7.79 0.21 10.00
CA VAL A 37 8.09 0.20 8.56
C VAL A 37 7.11 1.13 7.87
N VAL A 38 7.64 2.05 7.07
CA VAL A 38 6.86 3.02 6.30
C VAL A 38 7.04 2.71 4.82
N VAL A 39 5.98 2.25 4.17
CA VAL A 39 5.98 1.97 2.73
C VAL A 39 5.29 3.13 2.03
N THR A 40 6.07 3.87 1.24
CA THR A 40 5.53 4.93 0.38
C THR A 40 5.19 4.34 -0.97
N LEU A 41 3.94 4.46 -1.37
CA LEU A 41 3.43 4.00 -2.65
C LEU A 41 3.67 5.07 -3.72
N SER A 42 3.81 4.66 -4.98
CA SER A 42 4.03 5.57 -6.10
C SER A 42 2.87 6.54 -6.37
N ASN A 43 1.69 6.25 -5.82
CA ASN A 43 0.51 7.14 -5.83
C ASN A 43 0.53 8.18 -4.70
N GLY A 44 1.58 8.24 -3.87
CA GLY A 44 1.73 9.17 -2.76
C GLY A 44 1.11 8.69 -1.44
N GLN A 45 0.51 7.50 -1.39
CA GLN A 45 0.00 6.93 -0.15
C GLN A 45 1.08 6.28 0.70
N ILE A 46 0.79 6.17 2.01
CA ILE A 46 1.74 5.66 2.99
C ILE A 46 1.09 4.50 3.77
N ILE A 47 1.65 3.30 3.64
CA ILE A 47 1.32 2.16 4.52
C ILE A 47 2.29 2.20 5.69
N THR A 48 1.77 2.28 6.92
CA THR A 48 2.58 2.16 8.13
C THR A 48 2.35 0.79 8.77
N ILE A 49 3.42 0.02 8.95
CA ILE A 49 3.42 -1.24 9.69
C ILE A 49 4.06 -0.97 11.07
N PRO A 50 3.26 -0.93 12.15
CA PRO A 50 3.79 -0.65 13.48
C PRO A 50 4.69 -1.78 13.98
N VAL A 51 5.54 -1.46 14.95
CA VAL A 51 6.39 -2.45 15.63
C VAL A 51 5.52 -3.51 16.28
N GLY A 52 5.86 -4.78 16.09
CA GLY A 52 5.06 -5.93 16.53
C GLY A 52 3.98 -6.36 15.53
N ALA A 53 3.67 -5.55 14.52
CA ALA A 53 2.87 -5.98 13.38
C ALA A 53 3.75 -6.53 12.26
N SER A 54 3.17 -7.38 11.44
CA SER A 54 3.80 -7.95 10.25
C SER A 54 3.09 -7.57 8.95
N SER A 55 2.03 -6.77 9.03
CA SER A 55 1.29 -6.31 7.86
C SER A 55 0.60 -4.98 8.12
N GLY A 56 0.34 -4.24 7.04
CA GLY A 56 -0.45 -3.02 7.01
C GLY A 56 -1.18 -2.91 5.68
N SER A 57 -2.30 -2.20 5.67
CA SER A 57 -3.07 -1.95 4.46
C SER A 57 -3.56 -0.51 4.39
N VAL A 58 -3.78 -0.04 3.16
CA VAL A 58 -4.47 1.22 2.89
C VAL A 58 -5.37 1.07 1.68
N ASN A 59 -6.51 1.73 1.77
CA ASN A 59 -7.53 1.81 0.75
C ASN A 59 -7.26 3.06 -0.10
N PHE A 60 -6.99 2.85 -1.39
CA PHE A 60 -6.92 3.92 -2.37
C PHE A 60 -8.21 3.96 -3.17
N ALA A 61 -8.94 5.08 -3.13
CA ALA A 61 -9.99 5.30 -4.11
C ALA A 61 -9.32 5.70 -5.43
N ALA A 62 -9.41 4.86 -6.46
CA ALA A 62 -8.98 5.28 -7.78
C ALA A 62 -9.88 6.44 -8.24
N PRO A 63 -9.33 7.53 -8.79
CA PRO A 63 -10.15 8.59 -9.35
C PRO A 63 -11.05 7.98 -10.42
N ASN A 64 -12.34 8.27 -10.34
CA ASN A 64 -13.27 7.94 -11.41
C ASN A 64 -12.91 8.85 -12.58
N ASP A 65 -12.40 8.28 -13.66
CA ASP A 65 -12.13 9.04 -14.89
C ASP A 65 -13.43 9.28 -15.70
N ALA A 66 -14.60 9.20 -15.04
CA ALA A 66 -15.91 9.34 -15.66
C ALA A 66 -16.22 10.77 -16.12
N LEU A 67 -15.48 11.80 -15.67
CA LEU A 67 -15.82 13.22 -15.90
C LEU A 67 -14.60 14.16 -16.03
N ALA A 68 -13.53 13.73 -16.71
CA ALA A 68 -12.47 14.65 -17.15
C ALA A 68 -12.25 14.66 -18.68
N GLY A 69 -13.18 14.11 -19.45
CA GLY A 69 -13.15 14.08 -20.91
C GLY A 69 -14.49 14.52 -21.51
N GLY A 70 -14.80 15.81 -21.44
CA GLY A 70 -16.07 16.34 -21.97
C GLY A 70 -16.11 17.85 -22.14
N SER A 71 -15.15 18.36 -22.90
CA SER A 71 -15.27 19.54 -23.78
C SER A 71 -15.60 20.92 -23.18
N SER A 72 -14.66 21.83 -23.42
CA SER A 72 -14.86 23.26 -23.72
C SER A 72 -16.06 23.57 -24.61
#